data_AF-A0A1I3BD03-F1
#
_entry.id   AF-A0A1I3BD03-F1
#
_cell.length_a   1.000
_cell.length_b   1.000
_cell.length_c   1.000
_cell.angle_alpha   90.00
_cell.angle_beta   90.00
_cell.angle_gamma   90.00
#
_symmetry.space_group_name_H-M   'P 1'
#
loop_
_entity.id
_entity.type
_entity.pdbx_description
1 polymer ?
#
loop_
_entity_poly.entity_id
_entity_poly.type
_entity_poly.pdbx_seq_one_letter_code
_entity_poly.pdbx_strand_id
1 'polypeptide(L)'
;MSEARRVAGALVACLAGLALVSCGDEEDDVVVGAAGASIEGEQSLVQLPHGRLTFEVTDAEEIPDGAASDAPSDGRFVGVDWTWEPGAGVPSLVSGFLIADEVPADVRVQVDGAWHDLGSAYDTSAGGVAGATFFVPAGDDVIAADVTLAVDFDGVEQTVQGDGSGLEAGVAAPMYEITDEPTRPECPAVLSPATVVGEATCEAAFVELPYVTDLGWAASGTTWVVADLSVTVAEVTVEGEDQPVVEQKETISLDGAEPTAVLLDENGSGGVLRTQSVFASEVGAARRLSYSRSLTTSQGPGVAEVTGELTAPAP
;
A
#
# COMPACT_ATOMS: atom_id res chain seq x y z
N MET A 1 15.78 49.56 -20.59
CA MET A 1 15.55 48.93 -21.91
C MET A 1 14.77 47.66 -21.62
N SER A 2 13.43 47.74 -21.57
CA SER A 2 12.50 47.48 -22.71
C SER A 2 12.71 46.03 -23.20
N GLU A 3 11.77 45.10 -23.09
CA GLU A 3 10.40 45.19 -23.61
C GLU A 3 9.41 44.30 -22.84
N ALA A 4 8.23 44.88 -22.57
CA ALA A 4 7.02 44.16 -22.19
C ALA A 4 6.32 43.66 -23.47
N ARG A 5 5.92 42.38 -23.52
CA ARG A 5 4.96 41.89 -24.51
C ARG A 5 3.69 41.42 -23.81
N ARG A 6 2.68 42.30 -23.89
CA ARG A 6 1.26 41.99 -23.68
C ARG A 6 0.80 41.12 -24.85
N VAL A 7 0.20 39.97 -24.57
CA VAL A 7 -0.61 39.23 -25.55
C VAL A 7 -2.06 39.39 -25.13
N ALA A 8 -2.81 40.08 -25.99
CA ALA A 8 -4.22 40.30 -25.89
C ALA A 8 -4.96 39.25 -26.73
N GLY A 9 -6.03 38.71 -26.15
CA GLY A 9 -7.31 38.46 -26.84
C GLY A 9 -7.41 37.34 -27.88
N ALA A 10 -8.18 36.31 -27.53
CA ALA A 10 -9.16 35.74 -28.44
C ALA A 10 -10.32 35.16 -27.62
N LEU A 11 -11.40 35.94 -27.51
CA LEU A 11 -12.68 35.50 -26.97
C LEU A 11 -13.41 34.77 -28.11
N VAL A 12 -13.40 33.43 -28.10
CA VAL A 12 -14.17 32.62 -29.04
C VAL A 12 -15.44 32.15 -28.34
N ALA A 13 -16.54 32.84 -28.66
CA ALA A 13 -17.89 32.38 -28.40
C ALA A 13 -18.27 31.35 -29.47
N CYS A 14 -18.41 30.08 -29.09
CA CYS A 14 -19.00 29.05 -29.95
C CYS A 14 -20.09 28.29 -29.19
N LEU A 15 -21.32 28.61 -29.57
CA LEU A 15 -22.45 27.71 -29.78
C LEU A 15 -22.82 26.75 -28.64
N ALA A 16 -23.84 27.18 -27.91
CA ALA A 16 -24.78 26.31 -27.21
C ALA A 16 -25.39 25.29 -28.19
N GLY A 17 -24.75 24.13 -28.31
CA GLY A 17 -25.41 22.90 -28.69
C GLY A 17 -26.19 22.41 -27.48
N LEU A 18 -27.51 22.52 -27.52
CA LEU A 18 -28.43 21.78 -26.66
C LEU A 18 -28.22 20.29 -26.96
N ALA A 19 -27.21 19.68 -26.34
CA ALA A 19 -27.20 18.25 -26.14
C ALA A 19 -28.40 17.96 -25.23
N LEU A 20 -29.38 17.27 -25.78
CA LEU A 20 -30.37 16.55 -25.00
C LEU A 20 -29.55 15.58 -24.12
N VAL A 21 -29.24 16.02 -22.89
CA VAL A 21 -28.87 15.12 -21.81
C VAL A 21 -30.11 14.26 -21.61
N SER A 22 -30.10 13.11 -22.27
CA SER A 22 -30.92 11.98 -21.86
C SER A 22 -30.41 11.61 -20.49
N CYS A 23 -31.02 12.15 -19.44
CA CYS A 23 -31.08 11.48 -18.15
C CYS A 23 -31.93 10.23 -18.39
N GLY A 24 -31.34 9.21 -19.00
CA GLY A 24 -31.77 7.85 -18.73
C GLY A 24 -31.28 7.60 -17.32
N ASP A 25 -32.21 7.45 -16.39
CA ASP A 25 -31.95 6.63 -15.22
C ASP A 25 -31.66 5.24 -15.80
N GLU A 26 -30.40 4.97 -16.13
CA GLU A 26 -29.90 3.61 -16.31
C GLU A 26 -30.03 3.00 -14.91
N GLU A 27 -31.14 2.31 -14.66
CA GLU A 27 -31.22 1.38 -13.53
C GLU A 27 -30.04 0.45 -13.71
N ASP A 28 -29.01 0.58 -12.87
CA ASP A 28 -27.90 -0.37 -12.84
C ASP A 28 -28.52 -1.76 -12.64
N ASP A 29 -28.48 -2.58 -13.69
CA ASP A 29 -29.09 -3.92 -13.71
C ASP A 29 -28.37 -4.91 -12.76
N VAL A 30 -27.45 -4.42 -11.93
CA VAL A 30 -26.73 -5.19 -10.90
C VAL A 30 -27.67 -5.49 -9.75
N VAL A 31 -27.88 -6.78 -9.48
CA VAL A 31 -28.69 -7.23 -8.36
C VAL A 31 -27.79 -7.58 -7.18
N VAL A 32 -28.00 -6.91 -6.05
CA VAL A 32 -27.29 -7.25 -4.81
C VAL A 32 -27.85 -8.54 -4.22
N GLY A 33 -26.96 -9.47 -3.87
CA GLY A 33 -27.31 -10.72 -3.23
C GLY A 33 -27.93 -10.52 -1.85
N ALA A 34 -28.81 -11.44 -1.45
CA ALA A 34 -29.36 -11.49 -0.11
C ALA A 34 -28.25 -11.68 0.92
N ALA A 35 -28.46 -11.22 2.15
CA ALA A 35 -27.48 -11.39 3.22
C ALA A 35 -27.15 -12.88 3.45
N GLY A 36 -25.87 -13.24 3.33
CA GLY A 36 -25.40 -14.63 3.43
C GLY A 36 -25.59 -15.46 2.16
N ALA A 37 -25.93 -14.82 1.03
CA ALA A 37 -25.72 -15.44 -0.27
C ALA A 37 -24.24 -15.81 -0.44
N SER A 38 -24.01 -16.88 -1.18
CA SER A 38 -22.68 -17.32 -1.59
C SER A 38 -22.82 -17.98 -2.93
N ILE A 39 -21.81 -17.83 -3.77
CA ILE A 39 -21.67 -18.54 -5.04
C ILE A 39 -20.57 -19.61 -4.90
N GLU A 40 -20.44 -20.45 -5.92
CA GLU A 40 -19.30 -21.36 -6.08
C GLU A 40 -18.74 -21.15 -7.49
N GLY A 41 -17.61 -20.45 -7.58
CA GLY A 41 -17.00 -20.04 -8.85
C GLY A 41 -15.48 -20.18 -8.91
N GLU A 42 -14.90 -19.61 -9.95
CA GLU A 42 -13.45 -19.49 -10.10
C GLU A 42 -12.94 -18.33 -9.23
N GLN A 43 -11.74 -18.49 -8.67
CA GLN A 43 -11.16 -17.51 -7.75
C GLN A 43 -10.10 -16.65 -8.41
N SER A 44 -10.17 -15.35 -8.17
CA SER A 44 -9.14 -14.38 -8.54
C SER A 44 -8.78 -13.52 -7.34
N LEU A 45 -7.60 -12.88 -7.38
CA LEU A 45 -7.13 -12.08 -6.25
C LEU A 45 -6.53 -10.74 -6.72
N VAL A 46 -6.84 -9.70 -5.96
CA VAL A 46 -6.25 -8.37 -6.11
C VAL A 46 -5.54 -8.02 -4.80
N GLN A 47 -4.22 -7.83 -4.88
CA GLN A 47 -3.43 -7.43 -3.73
C GLN A 47 -3.43 -5.91 -3.62
N LEU A 48 -4.03 -5.39 -2.56
CA LEU A 48 -4.04 -3.96 -2.26
C LEU A 48 -2.96 -3.63 -1.22
N PRO A 49 -2.53 -2.35 -1.11
CA PRO A 49 -1.53 -1.95 -0.13
C PRO A 49 -1.90 -2.28 1.33
N HIS A 50 -3.19 -2.39 1.63
CA HIS A 50 -3.69 -2.56 3.00
C HIS A 50 -4.27 -3.96 3.28
N GLY A 51 -4.16 -4.89 2.33
CA GLY A 51 -4.77 -6.22 2.45
C GLY A 51 -5.09 -6.84 1.10
N ARG A 52 -5.95 -7.86 1.10
CA ARG A 52 -6.26 -8.62 -0.11
C ARG A 52 -7.76 -8.64 -0.37
N LEU A 53 -8.13 -8.47 -1.62
CA LEU A 53 -9.47 -8.74 -2.11
C LEU A 53 -9.42 -10.07 -2.87
N THR A 54 -10.19 -11.04 -2.40
CA THR A 54 -10.39 -12.33 -3.08
C THR A 54 -11.76 -12.29 -3.71
N PHE A 55 -11.81 -12.51 -5.03
CA PHE A 55 -13.03 -12.58 -5.79
C PHE A 55 -13.36 -14.02 -6.13
N GLU A 56 -14.65 -14.30 -6.22
CA GLU A 56 -15.19 -15.51 -6.82
C GLU A 56 -16.16 -15.14 -7.93
N VAL A 57 -16.04 -15.79 -9.09
CA VAL A 57 -16.81 -15.45 -10.29
C VAL A 57 -17.38 -16.73 -10.92
N THR A 58 -18.67 -16.75 -11.20
CA THR A 58 -19.33 -17.88 -11.89
C THR A 58 -19.35 -17.68 -13.40
N ASP A 59 -19.60 -18.77 -14.13
CA ASP A 59 -20.16 -18.65 -15.49
C ASP A 59 -21.57 -18.04 -15.42
N ALA A 60 -22.07 -17.51 -16.53
CA ALA A 60 -23.41 -16.96 -16.59
C ALA A 60 -24.45 -18.04 -16.29
N GLU A 61 -25.24 -17.87 -15.24
CA GLU A 61 -26.28 -18.80 -14.80
C GLU A 61 -27.60 -18.17 -14.36
N GLU A 62 -28.64 -18.97 -14.14
CA GLU A 62 -29.87 -18.46 -13.51
C GLU A 62 -29.57 -18.20 -12.03
N ILE A 63 -30.04 -17.08 -11.49
CA ILE A 63 -29.81 -16.74 -10.09
C ILE A 63 -30.42 -17.84 -9.20
N PRO A 64 -29.66 -18.41 -8.25
CA PRO A 64 -30.19 -19.43 -7.37
C PRO A 64 -31.41 -18.94 -6.58
N ASP A 65 -32.41 -19.80 -6.40
CA ASP A 65 -33.63 -19.49 -5.65
C ASP A 65 -33.30 -18.92 -4.25
N GLY A 66 -33.74 -17.68 -4.00
CA GLY A 66 -33.53 -17.00 -2.73
C GLY A 66 -32.16 -16.32 -2.56
N ALA A 67 -31.29 -16.35 -3.57
CA ALA A 67 -30.03 -15.63 -3.57
C ALA A 67 -30.19 -14.13 -3.82
N ALA A 68 -31.30 -13.69 -4.43
CA ALA A 68 -31.68 -12.29 -4.53
C ALA A 68 -33.21 -12.13 -4.61
N SER A 69 -33.77 -11.15 -3.89
CA SER A 69 -35.23 -10.90 -3.87
C SER A 69 -35.73 -10.08 -5.05
N ASP A 70 -34.86 -9.24 -5.61
CA ASP A 70 -35.21 -8.23 -6.61
C ASP A 70 -34.67 -8.57 -8.00
N ALA A 71 -34.13 -9.78 -8.16
CA ALA A 71 -33.69 -10.30 -9.45
C ALA A 71 -34.86 -10.47 -10.43
N PRO A 72 -34.69 -10.09 -11.70
CA PRO A 72 -35.61 -10.50 -12.77
C PRO A 72 -35.82 -12.01 -12.78
N SER A 73 -37.07 -12.44 -13.05
CA SER A 73 -37.44 -13.86 -13.09
C SER A 73 -36.89 -14.61 -14.30
N ASP A 74 -36.36 -13.89 -15.28
CA ASP A 74 -35.83 -14.36 -16.55
C ASP A 74 -34.51 -13.64 -16.85
N GLY A 75 -33.48 -14.41 -17.21
CA GLY A 75 -32.14 -13.88 -17.52
C GLY A 75 -31.02 -14.81 -17.05
N ARG A 76 -29.82 -14.58 -17.58
CA ARG A 76 -28.58 -15.19 -17.09
C ARG A 76 -27.74 -14.11 -16.44
N PHE A 77 -27.01 -14.49 -15.41
CA PHE A 77 -26.23 -13.59 -14.59
C PHE A 77 -24.89 -14.23 -14.25
N VAL A 78 -23.84 -13.44 -14.28
CA VAL A 78 -22.57 -13.76 -13.65
C VAL A 78 -22.69 -13.40 -12.17
N GLY A 79 -22.48 -14.38 -11.30
CA GLY A 79 -22.29 -14.14 -9.87
C GLY A 79 -20.89 -13.60 -9.63
N VAL A 80 -20.78 -12.51 -8.86
CA VAL A 80 -19.52 -11.94 -8.38
C VAL A 80 -19.61 -11.84 -6.87
N ASP A 81 -18.77 -12.60 -6.18
CA ASP A 81 -18.59 -12.49 -4.74
C ASP A 81 -17.20 -11.94 -4.46
N TRP A 82 -17.05 -11.17 -3.40
CA TRP A 82 -15.73 -10.83 -2.91
C TRP A 82 -15.64 -10.90 -1.40
N THR A 83 -14.41 -11.09 -0.95
CA THR A 83 -14.01 -11.05 0.44
C THR A 83 -12.77 -10.18 0.61
N TRP A 84 -12.86 -9.18 1.47
CA TRP A 84 -11.76 -8.34 1.91
C TRP A 84 -11.11 -8.91 3.17
N GLU A 85 -9.79 -9.10 3.10
CA GLU A 85 -8.95 -9.56 4.20
C GLU A 85 -7.94 -8.44 4.58
N PRO A 86 -8.24 -7.62 5.60
CA PRO A 86 -7.32 -6.57 6.05
C PRO A 86 -5.96 -7.15 6.45
N GLY A 87 -4.88 -6.53 5.97
CA GLY A 87 -3.51 -6.92 6.25
C GLY A 87 -3.03 -8.21 5.58
N ALA A 88 -3.88 -8.95 4.87
CA ALA A 88 -3.45 -10.14 4.13
C ALA A 88 -2.45 -9.76 3.02
N GLY A 89 -1.28 -10.42 3.03
CA GLY A 89 -0.18 -10.11 2.11
C GLY A 89 0.63 -8.86 2.46
N VAL A 90 0.31 -8.16 3.56
CA VAL A 90 1.07 -6.99 4.02
C VAL A 90 2.18 -7.45 4.98
N PRO A 91 3.45 -7.08 4.75
CA PRO A 91 4.54 -7.47 5.63
C PRO A 91 4.34 -6.98 7.06
N SER A 92 4.62 -7.85 8.02
CA SER A 92 4.48 -7.59 9.46
C SER A 92 5.30 -6.39 9.95
N LEU A 93 6.39 -6.04 9.25
CA LEU A 93 7.23 -4.88 9.55
C LEU A 93 6.49 -3.54 9.45
N VAL A 94 5.49 -3.48 8.56
CA VAL A 94 4.83 -2.24 8.11
C VAL A 94 3.31 -2.27 8.32
N SER A 95 2.76 -3.39 8.77
CA SER A 95 1.32 -3.58 9.00
C SER A 95 0.70 -2.57 9.98
N GLY A 96 1.47 -2.05 10.93
CA GLY A 96 1.00 -1.04 11.89
C GLY A 96 0.79 0.37 11.33
N PHE A 97 1.34 0.68 10.15
CA PHE A 97 1.36 2.03 9.57
C PHE A 97 0.69 2.10 8.19
N LEU A 98 0.65 0.97 7.47
CA LEU A 98 0.07 0.95 6.14
C LEU A 98 -1.45 1.00 6.16
N ILE A 99 -2.14 0.63 7.25
CA ILE A 99 -3.61 0.68 7.28
C ILE A 99 -4.05 2.14 7.49
N ALA A 100 -4.26 2.89 6.41
CA ALA A 100 -5.02 4.12 6.46
C ALA A 100 -6.47 3.81 6.11
N ASP A 101 -7.34 3.90 7.11
CA ASP A 101 -8.78 3.60 7.05
C ASP A 101 -9.59 4.48 6.07
N GLU A 102 -8.95 5.32 5.24
CA GLU A 102 -9.61 6.42 4.51
C GLU A 102 -9.48 6.39 2.98
N VAL A 103 -8.63 5.55 2.38
CA VAL A 103 -8.54 5.47 0.90
C VAL A 103 -9.52 4.40 0.41
N PRO A 104 -10.55 4.73 -0.38
CA PRO A 104 -11.50 3.74 -0.89
C PRO A 104 -10.87 2.82 -1.94
N ALA A 105 -11.41 1.62 -2.07
CA ALA A 105 -11.08 0.65 -3.11
C ALA A 105 -12.36 0.36 -3.90
N ASP A 106 -12.57 1.10 -4.99
CA ASP A 106 -13.80 1.03 -5.78
C ASP A 106 -13.74 -0.15 -6.73
N VAL A 107 -14.76 -1.00 -6.71
CA VAL A 107 -14.80 -2.25 -7.46
C VAL A 107 -15.77 -2.13 -8.62
N ARG A 108 -15.30 -2.50 -9.81
CA ARG A 108 -16.10 -2.61 -11.02
C ARG A 108 -15.89 -3.95 -11.68
N VAL A 109 -16.90 -4.39 -12.43
CA VAL A 109 -16.81 -5.61 -13.24
C VAL A 109 -17.25 -5.34 -14.66
N GLN A 110 -16.54 -5.91 -15.62
CA GLN A 110 -16.90 -5.90 -17.03
C GLN A 110 -17.53 -7.23 -17.41
N VAL A 111 -18.78 -7.19 -17.85
CA VAL A 111 -19.54 -8.34 -18.36
C VAL A 111 -20.12 -7.93 -19.72
N ASP A 112 -19.98 -8.79 -20.74
CA ASP A 112 -20.39 -8.49 -22.12
C ASP A 112 -19.87 -7.15 -22.68
N GLY A 113 -18.69 -6.72 -22.22
CA GLY A 113 -18.06 -5.47 -22.62
C GLY A 113 -18.63 -4.20 -21.95
N ALA A 114 -19.66 -4.31 -21.10
CA ALA A 114 -20.19 -3.22 -20.29
C ALA A 114 -19.58 -3.24 -18.88
N TRP A 115 -19.25 -2.06 -18.34
CA TRP A 115 -18.75 -1.91 -16.97
C TRP A 115 -19.90 -1.65 -16.01
N HIS A 116 -19.88 -2.35 -14.88
CA HIS A 116 -20.85 -2.25 -13.81
C HIS A 116 -20.15 -1.88 -12.49
N ASP A 117 -20.71 -0.93 -11.75
CA ASP A 117 -20.20 -0.51 -10.45
C ASP A 117 -20.76 -1.41 -9.35
N LEU A 118 -19.87 -1.94 -8.51
CA LEU A 118 -20.23 -2.82 -7.41
C LEU A 118 -20.02 -2.13 -6.04
N GLY A 119 -19.50 -0.90 -6.03
CA GLY A 119 -19.21 -0.10 -4.84
C GLY A 119 -17.81 -0.32 -4.27
N SER A 120 -17.60 0.17 -3.05
CA SER A 120 -16.30 0.07 -2.36
C SER A 120 -16.14 -1.26 -1.64
N ALA A 121 -14.96 -1.88 -1.77
CA ALA A 121 -14.60 -3.12 -1.06
C ALA A 121 -14.72 -3.00 0.46
N TYR A 122 -14.67 -1.77 1.01
CA TYR A 122 -14.71 -1.50 2.45
C TYR A 122 -16.12 -1.26 3.01
N ASP A 123 -17.13 -1.06 2.16
CA ASP A 123 -18.49 -0.70 2.60
C ASP A 123 -19.29 -1.89 3.19
N THR A 124 -18.63 -3.04 3.39
CA THR A 124 -19.24 -4.28 3.86
C THR A 124 -19.07 -4.45 5.39
N SER A 125 -19.79 -3.63 6.17
CA SER A 125 -19.95 -3.75 7.64
C SER A 125 -18.67 -3.78 8.50
N ALA A 126 -18.29 -2.59 9.00
CA ALA A 126 -17.59 -2.31 10.27
C ALA A 126 -16.55 -3.35 10.78
N GLY A 127 -15.33 -3.30 10.22
CA GLY A 127 -14.09 -3.66 10.93
C GLY A 127 -13.70 -5.14 11.00
N GLY A 128 -14.25 -6.00 10.12
CA GLY A 128 -13.92 -7.42 10.01
C GLY A 128 -13.64 -7.87 8.58
N VAL A 129 -13.65 -9.19 8.35
CA VAL A 129 -13.73 -9.76 6.99
C VAL A 129 -15.05 -9.30 6.38
N ALA A 130 -14.93 -8.62 5.25
CA ALA A 130 -15.97 -7.79 4.68
C ALA A 130 -16.29 -8.40 3.29
N GLY A 131 -17.55 -8.74 3.01
CA GLY A 131 -17.90 -9.42 1.76
C GLY A 131 -19.29 -9.10 1.27
N ALA A 132 -19.47 -9.22 -0.05
CA ALA A 132 -20.72 -9.00 -0.73
C ALA A 132 -20.81 -9.85 -2.00
N THR A 133 -22.02 -10.30 -2.30
CA THR A 133 -22.35 -11.03 -3.51
C THR A 133 -23.23 -10.15 -4.41
N PHE A 134 -22.93 -10.15 -5.70
CA PHE A 134 -23.65 -9.42 -6.75
C PHE A 134 -23.98 -10.37 -7.89
N PHE A 135 -25.07 -10.10 -8.58
CA PHE A 135 -25.45 -10.78 -9.81
C PHE A 135 -25.54 -9.76 -10.93
N VAL A 136 -24.69 -9.92 -11.94
CA VAL A 136 -24.56 -8.99 -13.07
C VAL A 136 -25.14 -9.65 -14.32
N PRO A 137 -26.08 -9.02 -15.04
CA PRO A 137 -26.68 -9.62 -16.23
C PRO A 137 -25.63 -9.97 -17.28
N ALA A 138 -25.84 -11.11 -17.94
CA ALA A 138 -24.90 -11.66 -18.90
C ALA A 138 -25.63 -12.40 -20.04
N GLY A 139 -24.97 -12.51 -21.18
CA GLY A 139 -25.33 -13.43 -22.25
C GLY A 139 -25.17 -14.89 -21.85
N ASP A 140 -25.86 -15.77 -22.57
CA ASP A 140 -25.91 -17.20 -22.26
C ASP A 140 -24.54 -17.92 -22.33
N ASP A 141 -23.60 -17.35 -23.09
CA ASP A 141 -22.29 -17.94 -23.40
C ASP A 141 -21.12 -17.31 -22.64
N VAL A 142 -21.38 -16.32 -21.76
CA VAL A 142 -20.35 -15.70 -20.92
C VAL A 142 -19.86 -16.70 -19.88
N ILE A 143 -18.55 -16.92 -19.85
CA ILE A 143 -17.88 -17.71 -18.82
C ILE A 143 -17.03 -16.82 -17.90
N ALA A 144 -16.60 -17.33 -16.75
CA ALA A 144 -15.80 -16.56 -15.78
C ALA A 144 -14.53 -15.93 -16.39
N ALA A 145 -13.92 -16.59 -17.39
CA ALA A 145 -12.74 -16.09 -18.09
C ALA A 145 -13.00 -14.89 -19.03
N ASP A 146 -14.26 -14.62 -19.37
CA ASP A 146 -14.64 -13.43 -20.17
C ASP A 146 -14.94 -12.20 -19.28
N VAL A 147 -15.00 -12.41 -17.96
CA VAL A 147 -15.31 -11.38 -16.97
C VAL A 147 -14.02 -10.70 -16.53
N THR A 148 -13.98 -9.37 -16.58
CA THR A 148 -12.83 -8.60 -16.05
C THR A 148 -13.24 -7.85 -14.79
N LEU A 149 -12.50 -8.05 -13.72
CA LEU A 149 -12.63 -7.30 -12.48
C LEU A 149 -11.63 -6.14 -12.50
N ALA A 150 -12.08 -4.97 -12.06
CA ALA A 150 -11.24 -3.78 -11.89
C ALA A 150 -11.41 -3.23 -10.47
N VAL A 151 -10.29 -2.91 -9.84
CA VAL A 151 -10.25 -2.26 -8.52
C VAL A 151 -9.45 -0.97 -8.65
N ASP A 152 -10.11 0.17 -8.44
CA ASP A 152 -9.43 1.47 -8.36
C ASP A 152 -9.01 1.74 -6.92
N PHE A 153 -7.72 1.97 -6.72
CA PHE A 153 -7.15 2.34 -5.42
C PHE A 153 -6.14 3.45 -5.57
N ASP A 154 -6.41 4.59 -4.93
CA ASP A 154 -5.60 5.82 -5.01
C ASP A 154 -5.29 6.23 -6.46
N GLY A 155 -6.30 6.14 -7.34
CA GLY A 155 -6.20 6.50 -8.75
C GLY A 155 -5.38 5.54 -9.61
N VAL A 156 -5.05 4.35 -9.10
CA VAL A 156 -4.49 3.23 -9.86
C VAL A 156 -5.54 2.13 -9.98
N GLU A 157 -5.94 1.85 -11.22
CA GLU A 157 -6.80 0.73 -11.56
C GLU A 157 -5.96 -0.55 -11.68
N GLN A 158 -6.35 -1.59 -10.95
CA GLN A 158 -5.80 -2.94 -11.07
C GLN A 158 -6.84 -3.84 -11.71
N THR A 159 -6.44 -4.64 -12.69
CA THR A 159 -7.35 -5.55 -13.40
C THR A 159 -6.96 -7.01 -13.23
N VAL A 160 -7.97 -7.89 -13.19
CA VAL A 160 -7.80 -9.35 -13.19
C VAL A 160 -8.98 -10.01 -13.91
N GLN A 161 -8.75 -11.13 -14.60
CA GLN A 161 -9.86 -11.90 -15.17
C GLN A 161 -10.55 -12.72 -14.08
N GLY A 162 -11.84 -13.02 -14.25
CA GLY A 162 -12.64 -13.76 -13.27
C GLY A 162 -12.11 -15.17 -13.00
N ASP A 163 -11.41 -15.77 -13.96
CA ASP A 163 -10.72 -17.07 -13.83
C ASP A 163 -9.33 -16.98 -13.15
N GLY A 164 -8.94 -15.80 -12.68
CA GLY A 164 -7.64 -15.54 -12.06
C GLY A 164 -6.48 -15.41 -13.06
N SER A 165 -6.74 -15.52 -14.36
CA SER A 165 -5.76 -15.20 -15.39
C SER A 165 -5.63 -13.69 -15.58
N GLY A 166 -4.62 -13.28 -16.35
CA GLY A 166 -4.46 -11.86 -16.72
C GLY A 166 -4.21 -10.93 -15.54
N LEU A 167 -3.27 -11.30 -14.65
CA LEU A 167 -2.84 -10.45 -13.54
C LEU A 167 -2.41 -9.05 -13.99
N GLU A 168 -2.63 -8.09 -13.11
CA GLU A 168 -2.29 -6.68 -13.28
C GLU A 168 -0.86 -6.45 -13.77
N ALA A 169 -0.72 -5.53 -14.71
CA ALA A 169 0.56 -5.10 -15.26
C ALA A 169 0.73 -3.59 -15.07
N GLY A 170 1.68 -3.18 -14.23
CA GLY A 170 1.90 -1.76 -14.02
C GLY A 170 2.59 -1.44 -12.70
N VAL A 171 2.25 -0.28 -12.15
CA VAL A 171 2.82 0.20 -10.88
C VAL A 171 2.40 -0.65 -9.68
N ALA A 172 1.26 -1.35 -9.78
CA ALA A 172 0.77 -2.25 -8.74
C ALA A 172 1.28 -3.69 -8.87
N ALA A 173 1.84 -4.10 -10.02
CA ALA A 173 2.34 -5.45 -10.22
C ALA A 173 3.32 -5.94 -9.13
N PRO A 174 4.24 -5.10 -8.59
CA PRO A 174 5.11 -5.52 -7.49
C PRO A 174 4.38 -5.91 -6.21
N MET A 175 3.10 -5.52 -6.01
CA MET A 175 2.30 -5.94 -4.84
C MET A 175 2.21 -7.45 -4.70
N TYR A 176 2.17 -8.17 -5.82
CA TYR A 176 2.04 -9.62 -5.86
C TYR A 176 3.36 -10.36 -5.55
N GLU A 177 4.48 -9.64 -5.53
CA GLU A 177 5.83 -10.20 -5.30
C GLU A 177 6.32 -9.92 -3.86
N ILE A 178 5.57 -9.16 -3.07
CA ILE A 178 5.95 -8.81 -1.70
C ILE A 178 5.99 -10.06 -0.82
N THR A 179 7.11 -10.24 -0.11
CA THR A 179 7.29 -11.30 0.88
C THR A 179 7.22 -10.74 2.31
N ASP A 180 6.74 -11.54 3.26
CA ASP A 180 6.74 -11.16 4.68
C ASP A 180 8.14 -11.18 5.31
N GLU A 181 9.15 -11.74 4.63
CA GLU A 181 10.53 -11.77 5.12
C GLU A 181 11.28 -10.49 4.71
N PRO A 182 11.55 -9.55 5.64
CA PRO A 182 12.34 -8.37 5.31
C PRO A 182 13.81 -8.75 5.12
N THR A 183 14.52 -7.94 4.33
CA THR A 183 15.98 -8.06 4.22
C THR A 183 16.64 -7.55 5.50
N ARG A 184 17.45 -8.39 6.15
CA ARG A 184 18.13 -8.06 7.42
C ARG A 184 19.65 -8.07 7.24
N PRO A 185 20.26 -6.97 6.81
CA PRO A 185 21.71 -6.90 6.67
C PRO A 185 22.39 -6.85 8.04
N GLU A 186 23.70 -7.14 8.07
CA GLU A 186 24.52 -6.88 9.24
C GLU A 186 24.51 -5.38 9.54
N CYS A 187 24.14 -5.00 10.78
CA CYS A 187 24.17 -3.62 11.22
C CYS A 187 25.30 -3.38 12.23
N PRO A 188 26.45 -2.82 11.81
CA PRO A 188 27.50 -2.46 12.75
C PRO A 188 27.10 -1.20 13.52
N ALA A 189 27.44 -1.15 14.81
CA ALA A 189 27.29 0.02 15.67
C ALA A 189 28.65 0.37 16.29
N VAL A 190 29.19 1.55 15.94
CA VAL A 190 30.51 2.00 16.39
C VAL A 190 30.36 3.23 17.28
N LEU A 191 30.76 3.10 18.54
CA LEU A 191 30.85 4.21 19.48
C LEU A 191 32.07 5.09 19.19
N SER A 192 31.85 6.40 19.23
CA SER A 192 32.84 7.45 19.01
C SER A 192 32.68 8.55 20.06
N PRO A 193 33.75 9.26 20.46
CA PRO A 193 35.15 8.95 20.18
C PRO A 193 35.60 7.68 20.90
N ALA A 194 36.74 7.11 20.51
CA ALA A 194 37.29 5.87 21.09
C ALA A 194 37.58 5.92 22.61
N THR A 195 37.49 7.10 23.23
CA THR A 195 37.54 7.28 24.68
C THR A 195 36.23 6.94 25.40
N VAL A 196 35.13 6.78 24.65
CA VAL A 196 33.85 6.29 25.12
C VAL A 196 33.82 4.78 24.98
N VAL A 197 33.53 4.08 26.08
CA VAL A 197 33.41 2.61 26.11
C VAL A 197 31.96 2.25 26.38
N GLY A 198 31.44 1.23 25.73
CA GLY A 198 30.08 0.75 25.93
C GLY A 198 29.73 -0.37 24.98
N GLU A 199 28.54 -0.95 25.18
CA GLU A 199 27.96 -1.90 24.23
C GLU A 199 26.90 -1.16 23.42
N ALA A 200 27.07 -1.19 22.10
CA ALA A 200 26.08 -0.70 21.14
C ALA A 200 25.67 -1.88 20.27
N THR A 201 24.37 -2.15 20.22
CA THR A 201 23.80 -3.12 19.29
C THR A 201 22.98 -2.39 18.24
N CYS A 202 22.99 -2.92 17.03
CA CYS A 202 22.13 -2.43 15.97
C CYS A 202 21.45 -3.60 15.25
N GLU A 203 20.18 -3.39 14.94
CA GLU A 203 19.38 -4.24 14.08
C GLU A 203 18.76 -3.37 12.98
N ALA A 204 18.78 -3.88 11.75
CA ALA A 204 18.17 -3.21 10.61
C ALA A 204 17.33 -4.21 9.81
N ALA A 205 16.19 -3.74 9.31
CA ALA A 205 15.33 -4.49 8.40
C ALA A 205 14.83 -3.58 7.28
N PHE A 206 14.75 -4.12 6.06
CA PHE A 206 14.29 -3.41 4.88
C PHE A 206 13.14 -4.15 4.23
N VAL A 207 12.14 -3.41 3.77
CA VAL A 207 11.09 -3.91 2.90
C VAL A 207 10.87 -2.92 1.75
N GLU A 208 10.60 -3.47 0.57
CA GLU A 208 10.23 -2.71 -0.62
C GLU A 208 8.72 -2.72 -0.77
N LEU A 209 8.14 -1.55 -1.01
CA LEU A 209 6.70 -1.38 -1.18
C LEU A 209 6.45 -0.48 -2.39
N PRO A 210 5.53 -0.86 -3.29
CA PRO A 210 5.14 0.02 -4.40
C PRO A 210 4.21 1.15 -3.93
N TYR A 211 3.66 1.07 -2.71
CA TYR A 211 2.77 2.09 -2.14
C TYR A 211 3.10 2.32 -0.67
N VAL A 212 3.08 3.58 -0.24
CA VAL A 212 3.10 3.96 1.17
C VAL A 212 2.02 5.00 1.42
N THR A 213 1.25 4.82 2.48
CA THR A 213 0.22 5.77 2.93
C THR A 213 0.78 7.20 3.00
N ASP A 214 -0.01 8.18 2.56
CA ASP A 214 0.35 9.60 2.41
C ASP A 214 1.39 9.94 1.33
N LEU A 215 2.18 8.96 0.86
CA LEU A 215 3.14 9.14 -0.23
C LEU A 215 2.60 8.61 -1.58
N GLY A 216 1.62 7.73 -1.55
CA GLY A 216 0.98 7.13 -2.71
C GLY A 216 1.85 6.07 -3.39
N TRP A 217 1.50 5.76 -4.65
CA TRP A 217 2.23 4.85 -5.51
C TRP A 217 3.61 5.41 -5.88
N ALA A 218 4.64 4.55 -5.81
CA ALA A 218 5.97 4.85 -6.30
C ALA A 218 5.94 5.09 -7.82
N ALA A 219 6.81 5.99 -8.30
CA ALA A 219 6.93 6.26 -9.72
C ALA A 219 7.45 5.02 -10.47
N SER A 220 7.13 4.91 -11.77
CA SER A 220 7.62 3.81 -12.60
C SER A 220 9.16 3.67 -12.54
N GLY A 221 9.64 2.45 -12.28
CA GLY A 221 11.06 2.14 -12.09
C GLY A 221 11.61 2.47 -10.69
N THR A 222 10.79 2.98 -9.78
CA THR A 222 11.14 3.26 -8.39
C THR A 222 10.27 2.45 -7.43
N THR A 223 10.69 2.40 -6.17
CA THR A 223 10.00 1.76 -5.06
C THR A 223 10.14 2.60 -3.80
N TRP A 224 9.25 2.41 -2.84
CA TRP A 224 9.45 2.88 -1.48
C TRP A 224 10.23 1.83 -0.71
N VAL A 225 11.32 2.26 -0.08
CA VAL A 225 12.10 1.44 0.84
C VAL A 225 11.76 1.87 2.24
N VAL A 226 11.15 0.99 3.01
CA VAL A 226 10.97 1.19 4.45
C VAL A 226 12.15 0.54 5.17
N ALA A 227 12.93 1.36 5.85
CA ALA A 227 14.03 0.91 6.70
C ALA A 227 13.61 1.04 8.17
N ASP A 228 13.61 -0.09 8.88
CA ASP A 228 13.44 -0.15 10.33
C ASP A 228 14.81 -0.33 10.97
N LEU A 229 15.25 0.70 11.69
CA LEU A 229 16.53 0.76 12.36
C LEU A 229 16.30 0.80 13.87
N SER A 230 16.88 -0.16 14.59
CA SER A 230 16.90 -0.17 16.05
C SER A 230 18.33 -0.16 16.52
N VAL A 231 18.72 0.89 17.23
CA VAL A 231 20.03 0.99 17.87
C VAL A 231 19.80 1.07 19.37
N THR A 232 20.55 0.26 20.13
CA THR A 232 20.46 0.22 21.59
C THR A 232 21.79 0.63 22.19
N VAL A 233 21.76 1.68 23.01
CA VAL A 233 22.88 2.07 23.89
C VAL A 233 22.33 2.44 25.25
N ALA A 234 22.40 1.52 26.21
CA ALA A 234 21.85 1.71 27.54
C ALA A 234 22.72 2.62 28.43
N GLU A 235 24.02 2.39 28.38
CA GLU A 235 25.01 3.05 29.23
C GLU A 235 26.32 3.18 28.46
N VAL A 236 27.03 4.29 28.73
CA VAL A 236 28.38 4.52 28.21
C VAL A 236 29.30 4.91 29.36
N THR A 237 30.52 4.41 29.33
CA THR A 237 31.59 4.83 30.24
C THR A 237 32.38 5.95 29.58
N VAL A 238 32.42 7.12 30.23
CA VAL A 238 33.16 8.32 29.80
C VAL A 238 34.17 8.67 30.89
N GLU A 239 35.45 8.74 30.53
CA GLU A 239 36.54 9.03 31.48
C GLU A 239 36.58 8.09 32.71
N GLY A 240 36.07 6.87 32.56
CA GLY A 240 36.02 5.86 33.64
C GLY A 240 34.78 5.95 34.54
N GLU A 241 33.83 6.83 34.23
CA GLU A 241 32.55 6.92 34.91
C GLU A 241 31.41 6.44 34.00
N ASP A 242 30.55 5.58 34.53
CA ASP A 242 29.36 5.11 33.83
C ASP A 242 28.30 6.22 33.81
N GLN A 243 27.79 6.50 32.62
CA GLN A 243 26.81 7.55 32.38
C GLN A 243 25.61 7.00 31.62
N PRO A 244 24.38 7.16 32.17
CA PRO A 244 23.18 6.78 31.46
C PRO A 244 22.96 7.74 30.29
N VAL A 245 22.51 7.17 29.17
CA VAL A 245 22.01 7.94 28.03
C VAL A 245 20.62 8.47 28.39
N VAL A 246 20.45 9.79 28.33
CA VAL A 246 19.19 10.46 28.71
C VAL A 246 18.44 11.02 27.51
N GLU A 247 19.13 11.26 26.39
CA GLU A 247 18.54 11.71 25.15
C GLU A 247 19.36 11.18 23.97
N GLN A 248 18.67 10.90 22.87
CA GLN A 248 19.25 10.37 21.64
C GLN A 248 18.64 11.13 20.47
N LYS A 249 19.46 11.42 19.47
CA LYS A 249 19.00 11.98 18.19
C LYS A 249 19.66 11.24 17.06
N GLU A 250 18.86 10.80 16.10
CA GLU A 250 19.32 10.04 14.95
C GLU A 250 19.26 10.87 13.67
N THR A 251 20.20 10.58 12.77
CA THR A 251 20.18 10.99 11.38
C THR A 251 20.43 9.75 10.55
N ILE A 252 19.57 9.52 9.58
CA ILE A 252 19.58 8.33 8.74
C ILE A 252 19.53 8.78 7.28
N SER A 253 20.23 8.06 6.41
CA SER A 253 20.21 8.30 4.97
C SER A 253 20.33 7.00 4.19
N LEU A 254 19.68 6.95 3.02
CA LEU A 254 19.78 5.84 2.08
C LEU A 254 20.47 6.35 0.82
N ASP A 255 21.63 5.79 0.48
CA ASP A 255 22.45 6.20 -0.66
C ASP A 255 22.78 7.71 -0.67
N GLY A 256 22.88 8.30 0.54
CA GLY A 256 23.14 9.71 0.77
C GLY A 256 21.91 10.62 0.65
N ALA A 257 20.72 10.08 0.38
CA ALA A 257 19.46 10.80 0.42
C ALA A 257 18.83 10.77 1.83
N GLU A 258 18.22 11.89 2.23
CA GLU A 258 17.42 11.98 3.45
C GLU A 258 16.09 11.21 3.29
N PRO A 259 15.44 10.80 4.40
CA PRO A 259 14.13 10.17 4.35
C PRO A 259 13.09 11.06 3.66
N THR A 260 12.24 10.44 2.85
CA THR A 260 11.03 11.09 2.34
C THR A 260 10.00 11.26 3.45
N ALA A 261 9.90 10.28 4.35
CA ALA A 261 9.05 10.32 5.54
C ALA A 261 9.67 9.52 6.69
N VAL A 262 9.23 9.81 7.92
CA VAL A 262 9.55 9.04 9.13
C VAL A 262 8.22 8.56 9.71
N LEU A 263 8.00 7.24 9.70
CA LEU A 263 6.75 6.61 10.16
C LEU A 263 6.75 6.37 11.67
N LEU A 264 7.94 6.09 12.22
CA LEU A 264 8.13 5.80 13.63
C LEU A 264 9.41 6.46 14.13
N ASP A 265 9.34 7.10 15.29
CA ASP A 265 10.48 7.64 16.02
C ASP A 265 10.25 7.42 17.52
N GLU A 266 10.61 6.23 18.01
CA GLU A 266 10.30 5.75 19.36
C GLU A 266 11.55 5.66 20.23
N ASN A 267 11.64 6.56 21.21
CA ASN A 267 12.60 6.46 22.30
C ASN A 267 12.09 5.47 23.36
N GLY A 268 12.58 4.24 23.28
CA GLY A 268 12.30 3.17 24.23
C GLY A 268 13.04 3.33 25.56
N SER A 269 12.58 2.57 26.56
CA SER A 269 13.33 2.43 27.81
C SER A 269 14.62 1.63 27.59
N GLY A 270 15.64 1.85 28.42
CA GLY A 270 16.90 1.11 28.34
C GLY A 270 17.82 1.54 27.18
N GLY A 271 17.66 2.76 26.66
CA GLY A 271 18.56 3.31 25.64
C GLY A 271 18.29 2.79 24.21
N VAL A 272 17.15 2.13 24.00
CA VAL A 272 16.67 1.78 22.66
C VAL A 272 16.09 3.02 22.01
N LEU A 273 16.51 3.33 20.79
CA LEU A 273 15.74 4.19 19.90
C LEU A 273 15.52 3.42 18.60
N ARG A 274 14.26 3.35 18.20
CA ARG A 274 13.82 2.68 16.98
C ARG A 274 13.21 3.70 16.05
N THR A 275 13.65 3.69 14.81
CA THR A 275 13.17 4.60 13.78
C THR A 275 12.76 3.79 12.54
N GLN A 276 11.57 4.09 12.00
CA GLN A 276 11.15 3.59 10.69
C GLN A 276 11.10 4.76 9.71
N SER A 277 11.90 4.68 8.66
CA SER A 277 12.05 5.74 7.65
C SER A 277 11.71 5.21 6.26
N VAL A 278 11.10 6.07 5.44
CA VAL A 278 10.75 5.76 4.04
C VAL A 278 11.64 6.53 3.10
N PHE A 279 12.16 5.85 2.09
CA PHE A 279 13.01 6.44 1.05
C PHE A 279 12.49 6.06 -0.33
N ALA A 280 12.56 6.98 -1.29
CA ALA A 280 12.45 6.63 -2.69
C ALA A 280 13.76 5.97 -3.17
N SER A 281 13.67 4.85 -3.87
CA SER A 281 14.83 4.13 -4.42
C SER A 281 14.51 3.52 -5.78
N GLU A 282 15.53 3.17 -6.56
CA GLU A 282 15.34 2.37 -7.77
C GLU A 282 14.99 0.92 -7.39
N VAL A 283 14.11 0.29 -8.18
CA VAL A 283 13.73 -1.11 -7.98
C VAL A 283 14.96 -2.01 -8.14
N GLY A 284 15.18 -2.93 -7.19
CA GLY A 284 16.27 -3.90 -7.26
C GLY A 284 17.68 -3.32 -7.09
N ALA A 285 17.83 -2.06 -6.69
CA ALA A 285 19.15 -1.48 -6.41
C ALA A 285 19.73 -2.03 -5.10
N ALA A 286 21.05 -2.24 -5.07
CA ALA A 286 21.77 -2.41 -3.81
C ALA A 286 21.75 -1.07 -3.05
N ARG A 287 21.62 -1.14 -1.72
CA ARG A 287 21.36 0.04 -0.91
C ARG A 287 22.39 0.21 0.18
N ARG A 288 22.88 1.44 0.35
CA ARG A 288 23.73 1.81 1.47
C ARG A 288 22.93 2.66 2.46
N LEU A 289 22.58 2.07 3.60
CA LEU A 289 22.04 2.83 4.72
C LEU A 289 23.20 3.34 5.57
N SER A 290 23.24 4.65 5.79
CA SER A 290 24.17 5.29 6.72
C SER A 290 23.37 5.94 7.85
N TYR A 291 23.80 5.73 9.08
CA TYR A 291 23.18 6.36 10.24
C TYR A 291 24.23 6.94 11.20
N SER A 292 23.83 8.01 11.86
CA SER A 292 24.58 8.66 12.93
C SER A 292 23.62 9.02 14.04
N ARG A 293 23.96 8.62 15.26
CA ARG A 293 23.19 8.92 16.46
C ARG A 293 24.05 9.68 17.45
N SER A 294 23.63 10.89 17.81
CA SER A 294 24.23 11.62 18.92
C SER A 294 23.58 11.18 20.24
N LEU A 295 24.40 10.88 21.23
CA LEU A 295 23.98 10.51 22.58
C LEU A 295 24.25 11.67 23.54
N THR A 296 23.24 12.03 24.31
CA THR A 296 23.35 12.99 25.40
C THR A 296 23.31 12.22 26.72
N THR A 297 24.30 12.46 27.57
CA THR A 297 24.40 11.81 28.89
C THR A 297 23.96 12.78 30.00
N SER A 298 23.72 12.23 31.19
CA SER A 298 23.24 13.02 32.34
C SER A 298 24.22 14.10 32.82
N GLN A 299 25.51 14.04 32.45
CA GLN A 299 26.53 15.01 32.87
C GLN A 299 26.78 16.16 31.85
N GLY A 300 26.12 16.17 30.68
CA GLY A 300 26.16 17.31 29.76
C GLY A 300 25.92 16.98 28.29
N PRO A 301 25.72 18.00 27.44
CA PRO A 301 25.54 17.84 25.99
C PRO A 301 26.88 17.52 25.31
N GLY A 302 26.97 16.32 24.72
CA GLY A 302 28.20 15.75 24.13
C GLY A 302 28.88 14.85 25.15
N VAL A 303 29.25 13.61 24.83
CA VAL A 303 30.47 13.37 24.03
C VAL A 303 30.38 12.12 23.13
N ALA A 304 29.28 11.36 23.13
CA ALA A 304 29.24 10.08 22.43
C ALA A 304 28.37 10.11 21.17
N GLU A 305 28.87 9.54 20.08
CA GLU A 305 28.15 9.26 18.86
C GLU A 305 28.19 7.76 18.56
N VAL A 306 27.09 7.22 18.06
CA VAL A 306 27.06 5.89 17.45
C VAL A 306 26.91 6.10 15.96
N THR A 307 27.81 5.53 15.18
CA THR A 307 27.71 5.57 13.72
C THR A 307 27.74 4.18 13.15
N GLY A 308 27.11 4.00 12.00
CA GLY A 308 27.20 2.79 11.24
C GLY A 308 26.87 3.03 9.77
N GLU A 309 27.45 2.20 8.94
CA GLU A 309 27.10 2.08 7.53
C GLU A 309 26.85 0.60 7.27
N LEU A 310 25.74 0.30 6.61
CA LEU A 310 25.39 -1.04 6.19
C LEU A 310 24.98 -1.05 4.73
N THR A 311 25.19 -2.19 4.08
CA THR A 311 24.76 -2.40 2.70
C THR A 311 23.74 -3.52 2.69
N ALA A 312 22.51 -3.22 2.28
CA ALA A 312 21.55 -4.26 1.93
C ALA A 312 21.85 -4.71 0.49
N PRO A 313 21.95 -6.03 0.24
CA PRO A 313 22.04 -6.53 -1.12
C PRO A 313 20.78 -6.12 -1.90
N ALA A 314 20.89 -6.13 -3.23
CA ALA A 314 19.69 -6.16 -4.06
C ALA A 314 18.86 -7.41 -3.68
N PRO A 315 17.51 -7.31 -3.68
CA PRO A 315 16.63 -8.45 -3.45
C PRO A 315 16.89 -9.59 -4.47
#